data_AF-A0A1E7GB54-F1
#
_entry.id   AF-A0A1E7GB54-F1
#
_cell.length_a   1.000
_cell.length_b   1.000
_cell.length_c   1.000
_cell.angle_alpha   90.00
_cell.angle_beta   90.00
_cell.angle_gamma   90.00
#
_symmetry.space_group_name_H-M   'P 1'
#
loop_
_entity.id
_entity.type
_entity.pdbx_description
1 polymer ?
#
loop_
_entity_poly.entity_id
_entity_poly.type
_entity_poly.pdbx_seq_one_letter_code
_entity_poly.pdbx_strand_id
1 'polypeptide(L)'
;MHTVIREPELEYRVSTEKLIRYSEKLVVMSQTAVDMLKDVYEVPEDKIEVIFHGLPDYPFNNCDKYKKMLNLKGSTLVLTFGLLSQNKACIRQVNVIRDIYFHIYLP
;
A
#
# COMPACT_ATOMS: atom_id res chain seq x y z
N MET A 1 -1.44 9.85 -9.40
CA MET A 1 -2.54 8.89 -9.25
C MET A 1 -2.17 7.88 -8.19
N HIS A 2 -2.94 7.85 -7.10
CA HIS A 2 -2.70 6.91 -5.99
C HIS A 2 -3.36 5.54 -6.19
N THR A 3 -4.40 5.48 -7.03
CA THR A 3 -5.13 4.26 -7.33
C THR A 3 -5.28 4.13 -8.84
N VAL A 4 -4.94 2.97 -9.37
CA VAL A 4 -5.25 2.52 -10.74
C VAL A 4 -5.96 1.19 -10.60
N ILE A 5 -7.15 1.06 -11.19
CA ILE A 5 -8.00 -0.12 -11.03
C ILE A 5 -7.81 -1.02 -12.24
N ARG A 6 -7.42 -2.29 -12.02
CA ARG A 6 -7.17 -3.24 -13.11
C ARG A 6 -8.46 -3.69 -13.81
N GLU A 7 -9.53 -3.88 -13.03
CA GLU A 7 -10.85 -4.28 -13.52
C GLU A 7 -11.88 -3.23 -13.09
N PRO A 8 -11.91 -2.06 -13.74
CA PRO A 8 -12.78 -0.97 -13.32
C PRO A 8 -14.23 -1.25 -13.73
N GLU A 9 -15.18 -0.99 -12.82
CA GLU A 9 -16.57 -0.80 -13.22
C GLU A 9 -16.68 0.41 -14.17
N LEU A 10 -17.75 0.46 -14.96
CA LEU A 10 -17.91 1.42 -16.05
C LEU A 10 -17.72 2.88 -15.59
N GLU A 11 -18.28 3.26 -14.44
CA GLU A 11 -18.17 4.61 -13.89
C GLU A 11 -16.72 5.01 -13.55
N TYR A 12 -15.94 4.09 -12.98
CA TYR A 12 -14.53 4.31 -12.67
C TYR A 12 -13.67 4.32 -13.92
N ARG A 13 -14.00 3.48 -14.91
CA ARG A 13 -13.30 3.47 -16.21
C ARG A 13 -13.44 4.82 -16.91
N VAL A 14 -14.68 5.27 -17.09
CA VAL A 14 -14.97 6.55 -17.75
C VAL A 14 -14.32 7.72 -17.02
N SER A 15 -14.33 7.71 -15.69
CA SER A 15 -13.70 8.76 -14.88
C SER A 15 -12.16 8.76 -15.06
N THR A 16 -11.55 7.58 -15.09
CA THR A 16 -10.10 7.43 -15.27
C THR A 16 -9.67 7.82 -16.68
N GLU A 17 -10.40 7.40 -17.72
CA GLU A 17 -10.13 7.78 -19.11
C GLU A 17 -10.26 9.30 -19.34
N LYS A 18 -11.25 9.95 -18.72
CA LYS A 18 -11.34 11.42 -18.73
C LYS A 18 -10.11 12.07 -18.10
N LEU A 19 -9.69 11.58 -16.93
CA LEU A 19 -8.48 12.09 -16.26
C LEU A 19 -7.25 11.93 -17.16
N ILE A 20 -7.07 10.75 -17.77
CA ILE A 20 -5.99 10.46 -18.71
C ILE A 20 -6.03 11.42 -19.90
N ARG A 21 -7.21 11.66 -20.49
CA ARG A 21 -7.38 12.51 -21.66
C ARG A 21 -6.96 13.96 -21.40
N TYR A 22 -7.32 14.50 -20.24
CA TYR A 22 -7.08 15.92 -19.93
C TYR A 22 -5.76 16.20 -19.22
N SER A 23 -5.06 15.17 -18.74
CA SER A 23 -3.74 15.34 -18.12
C SER A 23 -2.65 15.45 -19.18
N GLU A 24 -1.59 16.21 -18.94
CA GLU A 24 -0.38 16.18 -19.78
C GLU A 24 0.52 15.00 -19.39
N LYS A 25 0.67 14.77 -18.09
CA LYS A 25 1.44 13.66 -17.48
C LYS A 25 0.64 12.99 -16.37
N LEU A 26 0.90 11.70 -16.15
CA LEU A 26 0.34 10.90 -15.08
C LEU A 26 1.46 10.43 -14.16
N VAL A 27 1.54 11.01 -12.97
CA VAL A 27 2.50 10.57 -11.95
C VAL A 27 1.92 9.37 -11.20
N VAL A 28 2.62 8.23 -11.18
CA VAL A 28 2.28 7.04 -10.38
C VAL A 28 3.43 6.66 -9.44
N MET A 29 3.15 5.76 -8.50
CA MET A 29 4.07 5.46 -7.39
C MET A 29 4.64 4.04 -7.42
N SER A 30 4.27 3.24 -8.43
CA SER A 30 4.72 1.86 -8.57
C SER A 30 4.71 1.43 -10.03
N GLN A 31 5.60 0.49 -10.36
CA GLN A 31 5.64 -0.10 -11.70
C GLN A 31 4.33 -0.84 -12.03
N THR A 32 3.71 -1.48 -11.04
CA THR A 32 2.40 -2.12 -11.21
C THR A 32 1.33 -1.16 -11.71
N ALA A 33 1.35 0.10 -11.27
CA ALA A 33 0.42 1.11 -11.76
C ALA A 33 0.73 1.53 -13.20
N VAL A 34 2.01 1.58 -13.59
CA VAL A 34 2.42 1.79 -14.99
C VAL A 34 1.86 0.68 -15.87
N ASP A 35 2.06 -0.58 -15.48
CA ASP A 35 1.59 -1.73 -16.24
C ASP A 35 0.06 -1.71 -16.39
N MET A 36 -0.67 -1.42 -15.31
CA MET A 36 -2.13 -1.26 -15.37
C MET A 36 -2.57 -0.13 -16.31
N LEU A 37 -1.90 1.03 -16.30
CA LEU A 37 -2.21 2.15 -17.18
C LEU A 37 -1.97 1.79 -18.66
N LYS A 38 -0.90 1.04 -18.96
CA LYS A 38 -0.60 0.58 -20.32
C LYS A 38 -1.59 -0.51 -20.76
N ASP A 39 -1.81 -1.52 -19.94
CA ASP A 39 -2.57 -2.72 -20.32
C ASP A 39 -4.10 -2.49 -20.36
N VAL A 40 -4.64 -1.72 -19.40
CA VAL A 40 -6.10 -1.58 -19.22
C VAL A 40 -6.65 -0.33 -19.90
N TYR A 41 -5.84 0.74 -19.90
CA TYR A 41 -6.24 2.08 -20.35
C TYR A 41 -5.45 2.58 -21.56
N GLU A 42 -4.53 1.77 -22.09
CA GLU A 42 -3.76 2.04 -23.31
C GLU A 42 -3.02 3.40 -23.27
N VAL A 43 -2.54 3.79 -22.09
CA VAL A 43 -1.85 5.07 -21.90
C VAL A 43 -0.45 4.99 -22.53
N PRO A 44 -0.07 5.96 -23.39
CA PRO A 44 1.29 6.08 -23.91
C PRO A 44 2.34 6.19 -22.81
N GLU A 45 3.48 5.51 -22.97
CA GLU A 45 4.53 5.45 -21.95
C GLU A 45 5.15 6.82 -21.65
N ASP A 46 5.30 7.66 -22.67
CA ASP A 46 5.77 9.03 -22.55
C ASP A 46 4.84 9.92 -21.72
N LYS A 47 3.61 9.49 -21.45
CA LYS A 47 2.66 10.20 -20.57
C LYS A 47 2.81 9.83 -19.10
N ILE A 48 3.53 8.76 -18.77
CA ILE A 48 3.58 8.19 -17.42
C ILE A 48 4.93 8.54 -16.77
N GLU A 49 4.88 9.04 -15.53
CA GLU A 49 6.06 9.32 -14.72
C GLU A 49 5.97 8.54 -13.41
N VAL A 50 7.06 7.90 -12.99
CA VAL A 50 7.11 7.17 -11.72
C VAL A 50 7.85 8.00 -10.68
N ILE A 51 7.15 8.38 -9.61
CA ILE A 51 7.73 9.01 -8.43
C ILE A 51 7.38 8.15 -7.23
N PHE A 52 8.37 7.41 -6.72
CA PHE A 52 8.20 6.62 -5.51
C PHE A 52 7.96 7.54 -4.30
N HIS A 53 7.08 7.13 -3.39
CA HIS A 53 7.01 7.77 -2.09
C HIS A 53 8.28 7.45 -1.30
N GLY A 54 8.87 8.48 -0.70
CA GLY A 54 9.94 8.31 0.29
C GLY A 54 9.38 7.99 1.67
N LEU A 55 10.23 7.42 2.53
CA LEU A 55 10.05 7.42 3.98
C LEU A 55 10.96 8.50 4.57
N PRO A 56 10.54 9.24 5.61
CA PRO A 56 11.45 10.07 6.39
C PRO A 56 12.63 9.24 6.91
N ASP A 57 13.85 9.78 6.80
CA ASP A 57 15.04 9.13 7.34
C ASP A 57 14.97 9.17 8.87
N TYR A 58 14.74 8.01 9.48
CA TYR A 58 14.67 7.84 10.92
C TYR A 58 15.67 6.76 11.35
N PRO A 59 16.56 7.05 12.33
CA PRO A 59 17.53 6.07 12.79
C PRO A 59 16.82 4.84 13.35
N PHE A 60 17.22 3.66 12.88
CA PHE A 60 16.69 2.40 13.37
C PHE A 60 17.15 2.17 14.82
N ASN A 61 16.28 2.51 15.78
CA ASN A 61 16.55 2.31 17.20
C ASN A 61 16.27 0.87 17.61
N ASN A 62 17.06 0.34 18.57
CA ASN A 62 16.87 -1.01 19.10
C ASN A 62 15.47 -1.18 19.73
N CYS A 63 14.69 -2.13 19.21
CA CYS A 63 13.33 -2.45 19.67
C CYS A 63 13.27 -3.21 21.00
N ASP A 64 14.40 -3.63 21.59
CA ASP A 64 14.46 -4.43 22.82
C ASP A 64 13.76 -3.78 24.01
N LYS A 65 13.84 -2.45 24.10
CA LYS A 65 13.12 -1.68 25.15
C LYS A 65 11.62 -1.92 25.06
N TYR A 66 11.05 -1.87 23.86
CA TYR A 66 9.62 -2.07 23.62
C TYR A 66 9.20 -3.52 23.80
N LYS A 67 10.04 -4.48 23.35
CA LYS A 67 9.79 -5.92 23.61
C LYS A 67 9.76 -6.25 25.09
N LYS A 68 10.64 -5.63 25.90
CA LYS A 68 10.63 -5.80 27.36
C LYS A 68 9.40 -5.17 27.99
N MET A 69 8.99 -3.98 27.57
CA MET A 69 7.78 -3.31 28.07
C MET A 69 6.50 -4.09 27.76
N LEU A 70 6.44 -4.76 26.60
CA LEU A 70 5.27 -5.52 26.15
C LEU A 70 5.34 -7.02 26.50
N ASN A 71 6.34 -7.46 27.27
CA ASN A 71 6.59 -8.88 27.60
C ASN A 71 6.73 -9.81 26.37
N LEU A 72 7.23 -9.30 25.25
CA LEU A 72 7.40 -10.03 23.98
C LEU A 72 8.81 -10.60 23.78
N LYS A 73 9.57 -10.73 24.86
CA LYS A 73 10.96 -11.19 24.79
C LYS A 73 10.99 -12.69 24.41
N GLY A 74 11.65 -13.02 23.31
CA GLY A 74 11.77 -14.40 22.80
C GLY A 74 10.67 -14.81 21.81
N SER A 75 9.67 -13.95 21.57
CA SER A 75 8.60 -14.21 20.60
C SER A 75 8.89 -13.57 19.24
N THR A 76 8.42 -14.22 18.17
CA THR A 76 8.38 -13.61 16.82
C THR A 76 7.29 -12.54 16.80
N LEU A 77 7.66 -11.29 16.46
CA LEU A 77 6.73 -10.16 16.40
C LEU A 77 6.40 -9.83 14.94
N VAL A 78 5.11 -9.82 14.62
CA VAL A 78 4.59 -9.28 13.36
C VAL A 78 3.83 -8.00 13.68
N LEU A 79 4.31 -6.87 13.17
CA LEU A 79 3.65 -5.58 13.30
C LEU A 79 2.92 -5.26 11.99
N THR A 80 1.63 -4.95 12.10
CA THR A 80 0.84 -4.42 11.00
C THR A 80 0.44 -2.98 11.35
N PHE A 81 0.52 -2.08 10.38
CA PHE A 81 0.07 -0.70 10.53
C PHE A 81 -0.85 -0.36 9.36
N GLY A 82 -1.90 0.39 9.64
CA GLY A 82 -2.85 0.84 8.63
C GLY A 82 -4.28 0.87 9.13
N LEU A 83 -5.11 1.70 8.49
CA LEU A 83 -6.55 1.75 8.75
C LEU A 83 -7.18 0.34 8.77
N LEU A 84 -7.99 0.01 9.77
CA LEU A 84 -8.69 -1.27 9.82
C LEU A 84 -9.80 -1.29 8.76
N SER A 85 -9.58 -2.00 7.65
CA SER A 85 -10.60 -2.24 6.62
C SER A 85 -10.51 -3.67 6.09
N GLN A 86 -11.62 -4.20 5.56
CA GLN A 86 -11.66 -5.57 5.01
C GLN A 86 -10.59 -5.81 3.94
N ASN A 87 -10.25 -4.76 3.17
CA ASN A 87 -9.23 -4.80 2.13
C ASN A 87 -7.79 -4.86 2.67
N LYS A 88 -7.58 -4.65 3.97
CA LYS A 88 -6.24 -4.59 4.59
C LYS A 88 -5.86 -5.85 5.36
N ALA A 89 -6.39 -7.02 4.97
CA ALA A 89 -5.98 -8.38 5.36
C ALA A 89 -5.87 -8.68 6.88
N CYS A 90 -6.21 -7.75 7.77
CA CYS A 90 -6.01 -7.86 9.21
C CYS A 90 -6.79 -9.03 9.82
N ILE A 91 -7.98 -9.32 9.29
CA ILE A 91 -8.83 -10.42 9.78
C ILE A 91 -8.25 -11.79 9.40
N ARG A 92 -7.55 -11.91 8.26
CA ARG A 92 -7.06 -13.20 7.74
C ARG A 92 -5.79 -13.70 8.46
N GLN A 93 -5.05 -12.81 9.12
CA GLN A 93 -3.82 -13.19 9.85
C GLN A 93 -4.10 -13.76 11.25
N VAL A 94 -5.28 -13.53 11.82
CA VAL A 94 -5.63 -13.95 13.19
C VAL A 94 -5.72 -15.48 13.34
N ASN A 95 -5.99 -16.22 12.25
CA ASN A 95 -6.30 -17.65 12.34
C ASN A 95 -5.14 -18.61 12.01
N VAL A 96 -3.94 -18.11 11.64
CA VAL A 96 -2.91 -19.00 11.05
C VAL A 96 -1.73 -19.28 11.99
N ILE A 97 -1.49 -18.51 13.06
CA ILE A 97 -0.28 -18.70 13.89
C ILE A 97 -0.59 -18.49 15.37
N ARG A 98 -0.43 -19.56 16.17
CA ARG A 98 -0.87 -19.68 17.58
C ARG A 98 -0.05 -18.86 18.59
N ASP A 99 1.07 -18.25 18.17
CA ASP A 99 2.05 -17.59 19.04
C ASP A 99 2.49 -16.19 18.55
N ILE A 100 1.61 -15.43 17.89
CA ILE A 100 1.89 -14.05 17.45
C ILE A 100 1.04 -13.06 18.25
N TYR A 101 1.72 -12.12 18.93
CA TYR A 101 1.07 -10.96 19.55
C TYR A 101 0.92 -9.85 18.52
N PHE A 102 -0.33 -9.46 18.22
CA PHE A 102 -0.65 -8.31 17.38
C PHE A 102 -0.71 -7.04 18.23
N HIS A 103 0.06 -6.02 17.84
CA HIS A 103 -0.05 -4.68 18.43
C HIS A 103 -0.53 -3.72 17.34
N ILE A 104 -1.78 -3.27 17.45
CA ILE A 104 -2.39 -2.34 16.51
C ILE A 104 -2.16 -0.93 17.04
N TYR A 105 -1.33 -0.14 16.35
CA TYR A 105 -1.25 1.29 16.58
C TYR A 105 -2.33 1.97 15.73
N LEU A 106 -3.34 2.56 16.37
CA LEU A 106 -4.29 3.47 15.71
C LEU A 106 -3.74 4.90 15.89
N PRO A 107 -3.67 5.72 14.83
CA PRO A 107 -3.37 7.14 14.95
C PRO A 107 -4.49 7.89 15.66
#